data_AF-M4SZR8-F1
#
_entry.id   AF-M4SZR8-F1
#
_cell.length_a   1.000
_cell.length_b   1.000
_cell.length_c   1.000
_cell.angle_alpha   90.00
_cell.angle_beta   90.00
_cell.angle_gamma   90.00
#
_symmetry.space_group_name_H-M   'P 1'
#
loop_
_entity.id
_entity.type
_entity.pdbx_description
1 polymer ?
#
loop_
_entity_poly.entity_id
_entity_poly.type
_entity_poly.pdbx_seq_one_letter_code
_entity_poly.pdbx_strand_id
1 'polypeptide(L)'
;MLPAAAALISFLLASFRSATPAALDKAAYFAALCAAYNIYAAREKLQQVPAFPPAAELLAEANNLNITTSNDSWFTNKDGTIKKADGTVDADETATWTKQNAELVKNPITGEHLYKRLPDGATRQKANRRIKALLSSAKQLTTHYQTAVDAITKHRQQAQQKIQTAIFGTDKSDFDKSRYTAATSRGNLCGDNADGTPEADAPLVYAFICLCTEKDGAAQSECANGITDMVSDAGSQESQAADAWRKIKAACESHRQYSLLTPNTITSVLTTIVEIG
;
A
#
# COMPACT_ATOMS: atom_id res chain seq x y z
N MET A 1 7.80 19.91 50.71
CA MET A 1 7.32 20.44 49.43
C MET A 1 6.97 19.27 48.52
N LEU A 2 5.74 18.75 48.60
CA LEU A 2 5.15 17.86 47.59
C LEU A 2 3.65 17.69 47.95
N PRO A 3 2.75 18.58 47.48
CA PRO A 3 1.34 18.21 47.39
C PRO A 3 0.68 18.58 46.05
N ALA A 4 1.41 19.16 45.08
CA ALA A 4 0.80 19.66 43.85
C ALA A 4 0.57 18.59 42.76
N ALA A 5 1.29 17.47 42.80
CA ALA A 5 1.22 16.45 41.75
C ALA A 5 0.05 15.45 41.91
N ALA A 6 -0.43 15.22 43.13
CA ALA A 6 -1.56 14.32 43.38
C ALA A 6 -2.92 14.98 43.08
N ALA A 7 -3.02 16.30 43.23
CA ALA A 7 -4.28 17.03 42.99
C ALA A 7 -4.62 17.16 41.50
N LEU A 8 -3.63 17.16 40.61
CA LEU A 8 -3.84 17.29 39.16
C LEU A 8 -4.36 15.99 38.51
N ILE A 9 -3.97 14.82 39.03
CA ILE A 9 -4.45 13.53 38.54
C ILE A 9 -5.86 13.23 39.07
N SER A 10 -6.19 13.67 40.28
CA SER A 10 -7.57 13.57 40.80
C SER A 10 -8.55 14.56 40.13
N PHE A 11 -8.09 15.65 39.52
CA PHE A 11 -8.96 16.58 38.80
C PHE A 11 -9.33 16.10 37.38
N LEU A 12 -8.51 15.24 36.75
CA LEU A 12 -8.80 14.65 35.44
C LEU A 12 -9.82 13.49 35.51
N LEU A 13 -9.88 12.77 36.63
CA LEU A 13 -10.83 11.66 36.85
C LEU A 13 -12.18 12.09 37.45
N ALA A 14 -12.31 13.34 37.93
CA ALA A 14 -13.55 13.85 38.55
C ALA A 14 -14.52 14.52 37.55
N SER A 15 -14.19 14.55 36.25
CA SER A 15 -15.04 15.18 35.23
C SER A 15 -16.03 14.22 34.55
N PHE A 16 -16.04 12.93 34.90
CA PHE A 16 -17.12 12.00 34.55
C PHE A 16 -18.33 12.18 35.47
N ARG A 17 -18.86 13.41 35.54
CA ARG A 17 -20.25 13.61 35.95
C ARG A 17 -21.10 13.48 34.70
N SER A 18 -22.11 12.62 34.78
CA SER A 18 -23.14 12.39 33.78
C SER A 18 -23.75 13.71 33.30
N ALA A 19 -23.15 14.31 32.28
CA ALA A 19 -23.80 15.29 31.44
C ALA A 19 -24.50 14.48 30.35
N THR A 20 -25.79 14.74 30.13
CA THR A 20 -26.44 14.32 28.89
C THR A 20 -25.58 14.80 27.72
N PRO A 21 -25.16 13.92 26.79
CA PRO A 21 -24.40 14.33 25.62
C PRO A 21 -25.15 15.44 24.91
N ALA A 22 -24.47 16.56 24.65
CA ALA A 22 -25.02 17.61 23.81
C ALA A 22 -24.74 17.24 22.35
N ALA A 23 -25.63 17.60 21.42
CA ALA A 23 -25.38 17.39 20.01
C ALA A 23 -23.99 17.93 19.61
N LEU A 24 -23.21 17.10 18.90
CA LEU A 24 -21.85 17.39 18.41
C LEU A 24 -20.73 17.48 19.45
N ASP A 25 -20.93 17.06 20.70
CA ASP A 25 -19.88 17.05 21.73
C ASP A 25 -18.67 16.14 21.40
N LYS A 26 -18.86 15.11 20.59
CA LYS A 26 -17.82 14.17 20.12
C LYS A 26 -17.34 14.46 18.69
N ALA A 27 -17.81 15.54 18.06
CA ALA A 27 -17.55 15.83 16.65
C ALA A 27 -16.05 16.02 16.32
N ALA A 28 -15.25 16.57 17.24
CA ALA A 28 -13.81 16.74 17.04
C ALA A 28 -13.06 15.39 17.00
N TYR A 29 -13.36 14.51 17.97
CA TYR A 29 -12.84 13.14 18.00
C TYR A 29 -13.29 12.36 16.76
N PHE A 30 -14.57 12.48 16.40
CA PHE A 30 -15.13 11.83 15.22
C PHE A 30 -14.42 12.29 13.93
N ALA A 31 -14.20 13.60 13.76
CA ALA A 31 -13.48 14.14 12.60
C ALA A 31 -12.04 13.63 12.51
N ALA A 32 -11.33 13.52 13.64
CA ALA A 32 -9.98 12.98 13.70
C ALA A 32 -9.94 11.48 13.33
N LEU A 33 -10.87 10.69 13.87
CA LEU A 33 -11.01 9.28 13.51
C LEU A 33 -11.39 9.10 12.03
N CYS A 34 -12.30 9.93 11.49
CA CYS A 34 -12.64 9.92 10.08
C CYS A 34 -11.45 10.29 9.18
N ALA A 35 -10.55 11.17 9.65
CA ALA A 35 -9.32 11.46 8.93
C ALA A 35 -8.42 10.22 8.81
N ALA A 36 -8.32 9.39 9.86
CA ALA A 36 -7.61 8.10 9.80
C ALA A 36 -8.33 7.07 8.93
N TYR A 37 -9.66 6.98 9.02
CA TYR A 37 -10.45 6.14 8.11
C TYR A 37 -10.24 6.51 6.64
N ASN A 38 -10.21 7.80 6.32
CA ASN A 38 -10.03 8.27 4.95
C ASN A 38 -8.58 8.06 4.45
N ILE A 39 -7.58 7.90 5.34
CA ILE A 39 -6.26 7.38 4.95
C ILE A 39 -6.41 5.94 4.43
N TYR A 40 -7.17 5.08 5.10
CA TYR A 40 -7.44 3.73 4.59
C TYR A 40 -8.16 3.75 3.24
N ALA A 41 -9.19 4.59 3.09
CA ALA A 41 -9.92 4.74 1.83
C ALA A 41 -8.99 5.17 0.69
N ALA A 42 -7.98 6.00 0.99
CA ALA A 42 -7.00 6.49 0.04
C ALA A 42 -5.72 5.65 -0.05
N ARG A 43 -5.62 4.46 0.58
CA ARG A 43 -4.37 3.67 0.67
C ARG A 43 -3.74 3.32 -0.69
N GLU A 44 -4.56 3.17 -1.74
CA GLU A 44 -4.08 2.93 -3.12
C GLU A 44 -3.45 4.18 -3.76
N LYS A 45 -3.60 5.35 -3.13
CA LYS A 45 -3.02 6.63 -3.52
C LYS A 45 -1.77 6.97 -2.70
N LEU A 46 -1.21 6.01 -1.96
CA LEU A 46 0.16 6.12 -1.45
C LEU A 46 1.09 6.50 -2.60
N GLN A 47 1.88 7.55 -2.38
CA GLN A 47 2.68 8.25 -3.38
C GLN A 47 3.07 7.34 -4.53
N GLN A 48 2.40 7.56 -5.67
CA GLN A 48 2.64 6.77 -6.87
C GLN A 48 4.03 7.10 -7.37
N VAL A 49 4.91 6.11 -7.30
CA VAL A 49 6.20 6.20 -7.98
C VAL A 49 5.93 6.01 -9.47
N PRO A 50 6.59 6.78 -10.37
CA PRO A 50 6.42 6.60 -11.81
C PRO A 50 6.56 5.13 -12.21
N ALA A 51 5.82 4.71 -13.23
CA ALA A 51 5.97 3.37 -13.77
C ALA A 51 7.44 3.18 -14.21
N PHE A 52 8.12 2.29 -13.51
CA PHE A 52 9.51 1.94 -13.78
C PHE A 52 9.55 1.04 -15.01
N PRO A 53 10.25 1.41 -16.10
CA PRO A 53 10.41 0.50 -17.24
C PRO A 53 11.07 -0.81 -16.78
N PRO A 54 10.67 -1.97 -17.32
CA PRO A 54 11.34 -3.23 -17.08
C PRO A 54 12.83 -3.16 -17.42
N ALA A 55 13.66 -3.83 -16.62
CA ALA A 55 15.10 -3.92 -16.86
C ALA A 55 15.45 -4.42 -18.28
N ALA A 56 14.62 -5.29 -18.85
CA ALA A 56 14.80 -5.80 -20.22
C ALA A 56 14.71 -4.70 -21.29
N GLU A 57 13.82 -3.73 -21.11
CA GLU A 57 13.67 -2.59 -22.03
C GLU A 57 14.90 -1.68 -21.95
N LEU A 58 15.41 -1.44 -20.75
CA LEU A 58 16.61 -0.62 -20.53
C LEU A 58 17.88 -1.22 -21.18
N LEU A 59 17.93 -2.54 -21.37
CA LEU A 59 19.06 -3.23 -21.98
C LEU A 59 18.86 -3.53 -23.47
N ALA A 60 17.67 -3.34 -24.02
CA ALA A 60 17.31 -3.81 -25.36
C ALA A 60 18.23 -3.24 -26.45
N GLU A 61 18.44 -1.92 -26.46
CA GLU A 61 19.30 -1.26 -27.46
C GLU A 61 20.76 -1.70 -27.36
N ALA A 62 21.32 -1.75 -26.14
CA ALA A 62 22.70 -2.19 -25.91
C ALA A 62 22.89 -3.67 -26.28
N ASN A 63 21.90 -4.52 -26.03
CA ASN A 63 21.90 -5.92 -26.46
C ASN A 63 21.87 -6.01 -28.00
N ASN A 64 21.01 -5.24 -28.66
CA ASN A 64 20.91 -5.21 -30.12
C ASN A 64 22.24 -4.76 -30.74
N LEU A 65 22.87 -3.71 -30.22
CA LEU A 65 24.21 -3.27 -30.63
C LEU A 65 25.28 -4.33 -30.38
N ASN A 66 25.21 -5.06 -29.26
CA ASN A 66 26.14 -6.14 -28.97
C ASN A 66 25.98 -7.31 -29.97
N ILE A 67 24.74 -7.66 -30.34
CA ILE A 67 24.43 -8.67 -31.34
C ILE A 67 24.97 -8.26 -32.71
N THR A 68 24.69 -7.03 -33.15
CA THR A 68 25.06 -6.60 -34.52
C THR A 68 26.56 -6.41 -34.70
N THR A 69 27.28 -6.12 -33.62
CA THR A 69 28.76 -6.02 -33.61
C THR A 69 29.47 -7.35 -33.31
N SER A 70 28.74 -8.39 -32.94
CA SER A 70 29.33 -9.71 -32.64
C SER A 70 29.95 -10.36 -33.88
N ASN A 71 30.73 -11.43 -33.64
CA ASN A 71 31.28 -12.26 -34.71
C ASN A 71 30.14 -12.98 -35.47
N ASP A 72 30.43 -13.49 -36.66
CA ASP A 72 29.38 -14.07 -37.52
C ASP A 72 28.81 -15.38 -36.99
N SER A 73 29.63 -16.19 -36.31
CA SER A 73 29.18 -17.41 -35.62
C SER A 73 28.15 -17.07 -34.53
N TRP A 74 28.46 -16.16 -33.61
CA TRP A 74 27.51 -15.70 -32.60
C TRP A 74 26.22 -15.14 -33.21
N PHE A 75 26.33 -14.30 -34.24
CA PHE A 75 25.17 -13.71 -34.91
C PHE A 75 24.28 -14.77 -35.58
N THR A 76 24.86 -15.84 -36.14
CA THR A 76 24.13 -16.83 -36.95
C THR A 76 23.71 -18.08 -36.18
N ASN A 77 24.41 -18.46 -35.12
CA ASN A 77 24.10 -19.69 -34.38
C ASN A 77 24.46 -19.62 -32.90
N LYS A 78 24.77 -18.43 -32.39
CA LYS A 78 25.15 -18.19 -30.98
C LYS A 78 26.35 -19.07 -30.57
N ASP A 79 27.32 -19.24 -31.47
CA ASP A 79 28.49 -20.10 -31.28
C ASP A 79 28.13 -21.56 -30.92
N GLY A 80 26.98 -22.03 -31.39
CA GLY A 80 26.49 -23.39 -31.15
C GLY A 80 26.04 -23.66 -29.71
N THR A 81 25.85 -22.62 -28.87
CA THR A 81 25.43 -22.79 -27.47
C THR A 81 23.94 -23.08 -27.31
N ILE A 82 23.15 -22.94 -28.37
CA ILE A 82 21.72 -23.26 -28.38
C ILE A 82 21.58 -24.78 -28.45
N LYS A 83 21.32 -25.41 -27.30
CA LYS A 83 21.30 -26.86 -27.11
C LYS A 83 20.00 -27.31 -26.44
N LYS A 84 19.52 -28.49 -26.82
CA LYS A 84 18.47 -29.23 -26.12
C LYS A 84 19.01 -29.80 -24.80
N ALA A 85 18.10 -30.31 -23.97
CA ALA A 85 18.46 -30.97 -22.70
C ALA A 85 19.40 -32.19 -22.88
N ASP A 86 19.37 -32.84 -24.05
CA ASP A 86 20.25 -33.96 -24.40
C ASP A 86 21.64 -33.54 -24.94
N GLY A 87 21.93 -32.22 -24.98
CA GLY A 87 23.21 -31.67 -25.45
C GLY A 87 23.33 -31.53 -26.97
N THR A 88 22.34 -31.97 -27.75
CA THR A 88 22.29 -31.74 -29.20
C THR A 88 21.88 -30.30 -29.50
N VAL A 89 22.20 -29.79 -30.70
CA VAL A 89 21.81 -28.42 -31.09
C VAL A 89 20.29 -28.33 -31.20
N ASP A 90 19.71 -27.30 -30.61
CA ASP A 90 18.30 -26.97 -30.84
C ASP A 90 18.16 -26.19 -32.16
N ALA A 91 17.78 -26.89 -33.22
CA ALA A 91 17.66 -26.31 -34.56
C ALA A 91 16.54 -25.26 -34.65
N ASP A 92 15.44 -25.43 -33.90
CA ASP A 92 14.28 -24.54 -33.97
C ASP A 92 14.57 -23.21 -33.25
N GLU A 93 15.20 -23.29 -32.07
CA GLU A 93 15.66 -22.09 -31.35
C GLU A 93 16.80 -21.40 -32.11
N THR A 94 17.69 -22.16 -32.75
CA THR A 94 18.75 -21.59 -33.61
C THR A 94 18.15 -20.86 -34.82
N ALA A 95 17.16 -21.45 -35.51
CA ALA A 95 16.48 -20.80 -36.63
C ALA A 95 15.76 -19.52 -36.19
N THR A 96 15.14 -19.54 -35.00
CA THR A 96 14.49 -18.38 -34.39
C THR A 96 15.50 -17.25 -34.13
N TRP A 97 16.64 -17.57 -33.51
CA TRP A 97 17.75 -16.64 -33.26
C TRP A 97 18.24 -15.99 -34.56
N THR A 98 18.53 -16.80 -35.58
CA THR A 98 19.01 -16.32 -36.89
C THR A 98 18.00 -15.39 -37.53
N LYS A 99 16.72 -15.75 -37.50
CA LYS A 99 15.65 -14.92 -38.07
C LYS A 99 15.54 -13.57 -37.34
N GLN A 100 15.53 -13.57 -36.02
CA GLN A 100 15.47 -12.34 -35.21
C GLN A 100 16.64 -11.40 -35.52
N ASN A 101 17.85 -11.95 -35.58
CA ASN A 101 19.05 -11.18 -35.88
C ASN A 101 19.06 -10.63 -37.31
N ALA A 102 18.56 -11.41 -38.28
CA ALA A 102 18.41 -10.96 -39.67
C ALA A 102 17.38 -9.83 -39.79
N GLU A 103 16.28 -9.88 -39.04
CA GLU A 103 15.30 -8.79 -39.02
C GLU A 103 15.84 -7.54 -38.30
N LEU A 104 16.63 -7.69 -37.23
CA LEU A 104 17.26 -6.56 -36.52
C LEU A 104 18.12 -5.69 -37.44
N VAL A 105 18.73 -6.30 -38.46
CA VAL A 105 19.59 -5.61 -39.43
C VAL A 105 18.84 -5.16 -40.69
N LYS A 106 17.55 -5.51 -40.84
CA LYS A 106 16.69 -5.10 -41.95
C LYS A 106 15.85 -3.84 -41.59
N ASN A 107 16.37 -2.66 -41.97
CA ASN A 107 15.66 -1.39 -42.33
C ASN A 107 14.82 -0.61 -41.26
N PRO A 108 14.62 0.75 -41.40
CA PRO A 108 14.24 1.45 -42.64
C PRO A 108 15.12 2.62 -43.14
N ILE A 109 15.48 2.54 -44.42
CA ILE A 109 15.38 3.48 -45.58
C ILE A 109 15.63 5.01 -45.40
N THR A 110 15.40 5.61 -44.24
CA THR A 110 15.72 7.02 -43.95
C THR A 110 16.13 7.19 -42.49
N GLY A 111 17.31 7.77 -42.25
CA GLY A 111 17.86 8.00 -40.91
C GLY A 111 19.18 7.27 -40.66
N GLU A 112 19.71 7.37 -39.44
CA GLU A 112 20.92 6.63 -39.03
C GLU A 112 20.63 5.13 -38.90
N HIS A 113 21.42 4.30 -39.60
CA HIS A 113 21.32 2.84 -39.54
C HIS A 113 21.88 2.29 -38.22
N LEU A 114 21.16 2.47 -37.11
CA LEU A 114 21.65 2.20 -35.76
C LEU A 114 22.19 0.77 -35.57
N TYR A 115 21.55 -0.22 -36.19
CA TYR A 115 21.91 -1.65 -36.04
C TYR A 115 22.63 -2.26 -37.25
N LYS A 116 23.05 -1.45 -38.24
CA LYS A 116 23.78 -1.99 -39.40
C LYS A 116 25.08 -2.65 -38.92
N ARG A 117 25.29 -3.88 -39.37
CA ARG A 117 26.54 -4.59 -39.07
C ARG A 117 27.69 -3.94 -39.83
N LEU A 118 28.75 -3.62 -39.10
CA LEU A 118 30.03 -3.28 -39.71
C LEU A 118 30.61 -4.51 -40.42
N PRO A 119 31.42 -4.33 -41.48
CA PRO A 119 32.20 -5.41 -42.05
C PRO A 119 33.08 -6.08 -40.99
N ASP A 120 33.42 -7.34 -41.20
CA ASP A 120 34.36 -8.01 -40.32
C ASP A 120 35.73 -7.30 -40.30
N GLY A 121 36.32 -7.19 -39.11
CA GLY A 121 37.60 -6.52 -38.92
C GLY A 121 37.76 -5.83 -37.58
N ALA A 122 38.91 -5.17 -37.42
CA ALA A 122 39.33 -4.56 -36.16
C ALA A 122 38.32 -3.54 -35.60
N THR A 123 37.64 -2.78 -36.46
CA THR A 123 36.64 -1.79 -36.06
C THR A 123 35.42 -2.44 -35.41
N ARG A 124 34.85 -3.47 -36.05
CA ARG A 124 33.70 -4.24 -35.52
C ARG A 124 34.05 -4.88 -34.17
N GLN A 125 35.21 -5.50 -34.09
CA GLN A 125 35.70 -6.14 -32.86
C GLN A 125 35.94 -5.13 -31.73
N LYS A 126 36.50 -3.95 -32.03
CA LYS A 126 36.71 -2.88 -31.05
C LYS A 126 35.37 -2.33 -30.53
N ALA A 127 34.39 -2.14 -31.42
CA ALA A 127 33.04 -1.73 -31.05
C ALA A 127 32.38 -2.79 -30.13
N ASN A 128 32.42 -4.07 -30.53
CA ASN A 128 31.87 -5.15 -29.73
C ASN A 128 32.46 -5.23 -28.33
N ARG A 129 33.79 -5.13 -28.19
CA ARG A 129 34.43 -5.11 -26.86
C ARG A 129 33.94 -3.97 -25.98
N ARG A 130 33.81 -2.76 -26.53
CA ARG A 130 33.31 -1.58 -25.80
C ARG A 130 31.84 -1.73 -25.41
N ILE A 131 31.00 -2.15 -26.36
CA ILE A 131 29.57 -2.37 -26.11
C ILE A 131 29.38 -3.49 -25.09
N LYS A 132 30.13 -4.59 -25.17
CA LYS A 132 30.09 -5.68 -24.19
C LYS A 132 30.47 -5.21 -22.78
N ALA A 133 31.48 -4.36 -22.65
CA ALA A 133 31.85 -3.77 -21.37
C ALA A 133 30.74 -2.87 -20.81
N LEU A 134 30.18 -1.97 -21.64
CA LEU A 134 29.04 -1.13 -21.27
C LEU A 134 27.81 -1.97 -20.88
N LEU A 135 27.51 -3.02 -21.63
CA LEU A 135 26.41 -3.93 -21.37
C LEU A 135 26.61 -4.68 -20.05
N SER A 136 27.84 -5.05 -19.70
CA SER A 136 28.16 -5.66 -18.40
C SER A 136 27.88 -4.70 -17.24
N SER A 137 28.31 -3.43 -17.36
CA SER A 137 28.02 -2.40 -16.36
C SER A 137 26.53 -2.07 -16.28
N ALA A 138 25.85 -1.97 -17.43
CA ALA A 138 24.42 -1.74 -17.50
C ALA A 138 23.64 -2.88 -16.83
N LYS A 139 24.02 -4.14 -17.06
CA LYS A 139 23.43 -5.31 -16.39
C LYS A 139 23.52 -5.21 -14.86
N GLN A 140 24.68 -4.83 -14.33
CA GLN A 140 24.84 -4.63 -12.88
C GLN A 140 23.92 -3.52 -12.36
N LEU A 141 23.88 -2.37 -13.06
CA LEU A 141 23.00 -1.26 -12.69
C LEU A 141 21.52 -1.65 -12.76
N THR A 142 21.10 -2.41 -13.77
CA THR A 142 19.72 -2.88 -13.89
C THR A 142 19.32 -3.87 -12.81
N THR A 143 20.26 -4.67 -12.28
CA THR A 143 19.99 -5.52 -11.10
C THR A 143 19.71 -4.68 -9.86
N HIS A 144 20.51 -3.64 -9.62
CA HIS A 144 20.28 -2.71 -8.50
C HIS A 144 18.97 -1.95 -8.67
N TYR A 145 18.69 -1.49 -9.89
CA TYR A 145 17.43 -0.84 -10.25
C TYR A 145 16.24 -1.76 -9.96
N GLN A 146 16.23 -3.00 -10.46
CA GLN A 146 15.12 -3.93 -10.24
C GLN A 146 14.94 -4.22 -8.75
N THR A 147 16.04 -4.39 -8.01
CA THR A 147 16.00 -4.56 -6.55
C THR A 147 15.32 -3.38 -5.86
N ALA A 148 15.62 -2.14 -6.29
CA ALA A 148 14.98 -0.94 -5.75
C ALA A 148 13.49 -0.87 -6.11
N VAL A 149 13.13 -1.20 -7.35
CA VAL A 149 11.72 -1.26 -7.81
C VAL A 149 10.91 -2.28 -7.01
N ASP A 150 11.48 -3.47 -6.80
CA ASP A 150 10.84 -4.54 -6.01
C ASP A 150 10.68 -4.13 -4.55
N ALA A 151 11.71 -3.49 -3.96
CA ALA A 151 11.64 -2.97 -2.60
C ALA A 151 10.56 -1.89 -2.44
N ILE A 152 10.48 -0.94 -3.36
CA ILE A 152 9.42 0.09 -3.39
C ILE A 152 8.04 -0.57 -3.45
N THR A 153 7.86 -1.53 -4.35
CA THR A 153 6.59 -2.24 -4.53
C THR A 153 6.18 -2.98 -3.25
N LYS A 154 7.12 -3.71 -2.65
CA LYS A 154 6.92 -4.45 -1.40
C LYS A 154 6.58 -3.51 -0.24
N HIS A 155 7.34 -2.44 -0.06
CA HIS A 155 7.09 -1.49 1.03
C HIS A 155 5.75 -0.76 0.88
N ARG A 156 5.33 -0.46 -0.36
CA ARG A 156 3.99 0.08 -0.61
C ARG A 156 2.89 -0.90 -0.19
N GLN A 157 2.98 -2.16 -0.61
CA GLN A 157 2.00 -3.20 -0.21
C GLN A 157 1.96 -3.37 1.30
N GLN A 158 3.13 -3.38 1.96
CA GLN A 158 3.22 -3.45 3.42
C GLN A 158 2.57 -2.23 4.10
N ALA A 159 2.76 -1.03 3.57
CA ALA A 159 2.12 0.18 4.11
C ALA A 159 0.60 0.13 3.95
N GLN A 160 0.09 -0.30 2.79
CA GLN A 160 -1.34 -0.50 2.54
C GLN A 160 -1.93 -1.51 3.54
N GLN A 161 -1.26 -2.63 3.75
CA GLN A 161 -1.69 -3.66 4.69
C GLN A 161 -1.67 -3.14 6.13
N LYS A 162 -0.61 -2.45 6.56
CA LYS A 162 -0.54 -1.87 7.91
C LYS A 162 -1.64 -0.86 8.18
N ILE A 163 -1.95 0.01 7.20
CA ILE A 163 -3.06 0.95 7.31
C ILE A 163 -4.38 0.19 7.45
N GLN A 164 -4.63 -0.82 6.62
CA GLN A 164 -5.83 -1.64 6.70
C GLN A 164 -5.95 -2.37 8.05
N THR A 165 -4.87 -2.98 8.52
CA THR A 165 -4.81 -3.67 9.81
C THR A 165 -5.07 -2.72 10.98
N ALA A 166 -4.54 -1.49 10.95
CA ALA A 166 -4.80 -0.50 11.99
C ALA A 166 -6.30 -0.13 12.07
N ILE A 167 -7.00 -0.08 10.94
CA ILE A 167 -8.43 0.27 10.91
C ILE A 167 -9.31 -0.92 11.28
N PHE A 168 -9.12 -2.09 10.65
CA PHE A 168 -10.07 -3.22 10.75
C PHE A 168 -9.54 -4.44 11.50
N GLY A 169 -8.23 -4.49 11.75
CA GLY A 169 -7.56 -5.66 12.31
C GLY A 169 -6.93 -6.56 11.25
N THR A 170 -6.18 -7.55 11.72
CA THR A 170 -5.45 -8.50 10.87
C THR A 170 -6.41 -9.24 9.95
N ASP A 171 -6.06 -9.32 8.65
CA ASP A 171 -6.82 -10.04 7.62
C ASP A 171 -8.29 -9.60 7.43
N LYS A 172 -8.65 -8.38 7.88
CA LYS A 172 -9.97 -7.78 7.69
C LYS A 172 -9.88 -6.56 6.78
N SER A 173 -10.88 -6.36 5.93
CA SER A 173 -11.00 -5.20 5.04
C SER A 173 -12.26 -4.37 5.29
N ASP A 174 -13.09 -4.81 6.23
CA ASP A 174 -14.33 -4.15 6.64
C ASP A 174 -14.64 -4.47 8.11
N PHE A 175 -15.65 -3.80 8.65
CA PHE A 175 -16.13 -3.96 10.01
C PHE A 175 -16.61 -5.39 10.29
N ASP A 176 -16.04 -6.02 11.31
CA ASP A 176 -16.42 -7.37 11.72
C ASP A 176 -17.52 -7.31 12.79
N LYS A 177 -18.75 -7.28 12.31
CA LYS A 177 -19.95 -7.26 13.17
C LYS A 177 -20.03 -8.48 14.11
N SER A 178 -19.38 -9.61 13.79
CA SER A 178 -19.46 -10.83 14.59
C SER A 178 -18.90 -10.68 16.01
N ARG A 179 -18.10 -9.62 16.25
CA ARG A 179 -17.64 -9.25 17.60
C ARG A 179 -18.78 -8.76 18.51
N TYR A 180 -19.97 -8.48 17.98
CA TYR A 180 -21.18 -8.04 18.69
C TYR A 180 -22.24 -9.15 18.82
N THR A 181 -21.84 -10.42 18.81
CA THR A 181 -22.77 -11.56 18.88
C THR A 181 -23.23 -11.91 20.30
N ALA A 182 -22.50 -11.48 21.33
CA ALA A 182 -22.75 -11.84 22.72
C ALA A 182 -23.19 -10.64 23.57
N ALA A 183 -23.89 -10.95 24.67
CA ALA A 183 -24.11 -9.96 25.72
C ALA A 183 -22.76 -9.45 26.22
N THR A 184 -22.71 -8.19 26.66
CA THR A 184 -21.50 -7.47 27.10
C THR A 184 -20.41 -7.25 26.04
N SER A 185 -20.59 -7.72 24.80
CA SER A 185 -19.63 -7.51 23.70
C SER A 185 -19.26 -6.04 23.52
N ARG A 186 -20.25 -5.13 23.56
CA ARG A 186 -19.97 -3.70 23.43
C ARG A 186 -19.12 -3.24 24.61
N GLY A 187 -19.54 -3.52 25.84
CA GLY A 187 -18.85 -3.05 27.03
C GLY A 187 -17.40 -3.57 27.10
N ASN A 188 -17.14 -4.79 26.60
CA ASN A 188 -15.78 -5.31 26.47
C ASN A 188 -14.98 -4.56 25.40
N LEU A 189 -15.56 -4.29 24.23
CA LEU A 189 -14.89 -3.56 23.14
C LEU A 189 -14.66 -2.08 23.45
N CYS A 190 -15.56 -1.46 24.22
CA CYS A 190 -15.54 -0.04 24.55
C CYS A 190 -14.92 0.28 25.91
N GLY A 191 -14.63 -0.75 26.71
CA GLY A 191 -14.07 -0.58 28.06
C GLY A 191 -15.09 -0.09 29.10
N ASP A 192 -16.39 -0.27 28.86
CA ASP A 192 -17.46 0.14 29.78
C ASP A 192 -17.55 -0.78 31.03
N ASN A 193 -17.03 -2.00 30.91
CA ASN A 193 -16.93 -2.95 32.01
C ASN A 193 -15.65 -2.64 32.79
N ALA A 194 -15.77 -2.11 34.01
CA ALA A 194 -14.65 -1.74 34.87
C ALA A 194 -13.59 -2.85 34.91
N ASP A 195 -12.35 -2.46 34.64
CA ASP A 195 -11.19 -3.29 34.25
C ASP A 195 -11.13 -3.53 32.74
N GLY A 196 -10.46 -2.60 32.03
CA GLY A 196 -10.27 -2.66 30.59
C GLY A 196 -9.90 -4.06 30.12
N THR A 197 -10.77 -4.66 29.30
CA THR A 197 -10.57 -6.02 28.82
C THR A 197 -9.56 -6.00 27.65
N PRO A 198 -8.85 -7.10 27.36
CA PRO A 198 -7.98 -7.17 26.18
C PRO A 198 -8.71 -6.83 24.87
N GLU A 199 -10.02 -7.05 24.83
CA GLU A 199 -10.88 -6.71 23.70
C GLU A 199 -11.00 -5.21 23.45
N ALA A 200 -10.72 -4.36 24.43
CA ALA A 200 -10.70 -2.90 24.29
C ALA A 200 -9.48 -2.39 23.49
N ASP A 201 -8.41 -3.20 23.36
CA ASP A 201 -7.32 -2.97 22.40
C ASP A 201 -7.76 -3.42 20.99
N ALA A 202 -8.90 -2.89 20.55
CA ALA A 202 -9.52 -3.21 19.28
C ALA A 202 -8.99 -2.32 18.15
N PRO A 203 -9.06 -2.79 16.89
CA PRO A 203 -8.83 -1.94 15.72
C PRO A 203 -9.69 -0.66 15.73
N LEU A 204 -9.22 0.39 15.04
CA LEU A 204 -9.82 1.73 15.12
C LEU A 204 -11.32 1.76 14.80
N VAL A 205 -11.79 0.87 13.93
CA VAL A 205 -13.21 0.80 13.51
C VAL A 205 -14.17 0.65 14.69
N TYR A 206 -13.75 -0.02 15.78
CA TYR A 206 -14.60 -0.24 16.96
C TYR A 206 -14.72 1.02 17.82
N ALA A 207 -13.68 1.87 17.84
CA ALA A 207 -13.74 3.15 18.55
C ALA A 207 -14.85 4.06 18.01
N PHE A 208 -15.21 3.96 16.72
CA PHE A 208 -16.35 4.68 16.17
C PHE A 208 -17.68 4.22 16.77
N ILE A 209 -17.88 2.91 16.97
CA ILE A 209 -19.10 2.40 17.61
C ILE A 209 -19.13 2.86 19.06
N CYS A 210 -18.01 2.84 19.76
CA CYS A 210 -17.92 3.31 21.15
C CYS A 210 -18.24 4.80 21.27
N LEU A 211 -17.70 5.62 20.38
CA LEU A 211 -17.87 7.06 20.39
C LEU A 211 -19.28 7.49 19.93
N CYS A 212 -19.78 6.91 18.84
CA CYS A 212 -20.92 7.46 18.09
C CYS A 212 -22.25 6.75 18.33
N THR A 213 -22.29 5.75 19.21
CA THR A 213 -23.53 5.07 19.60
C THR A 213 -23.65 5.08 21.10
N GLU A 214 -24.89 5.06 21.58
CA GLU A 214 -25.18 4.97 23.00
C GLU A 214 -25.53 3.54 23.41
N LYS A 215 -25.18 3.19 24.65
CA LYS A 215 -25.44 1.87 25.22
C LYS A 215 -26.90 1.72 25.66
N ASP A 216 -27.44 2.78 26.28
CA ASP A 216 -28.75 2.81 26.91
C ASP A 216 -29.63 3.90 26.26
N GLY A 217 -30.24 3.56 25.12
CA GLY A 217 -31.10 4.45 24.36
C GLY A 217 -30.44 4.98 23.09
N ALA A 218 -31.18 5.82 22.36
CA ALA A 218 -30.70 6.41 21.11
C ALA A 218 -29.61 7.46 21.37
N ALA A 219 -28.55 7.43 20.56
CA ALA A 219 -27.57 8.49 20.47
C ALA A 219 -28.23 9.84 20.06
N GLN A 220 -27.68 10.94 20.54
CA GLN A 220 -28.17 12.31 20.37
C GLN A 220 -27.39 13.09 19.29
N SER A 221 -26.83 12.39 18.29
CA SER A 221 -25.99 12.99 17.23
C SER A 221 -24.69 13.62 17.75
N GLU A 222 -24.07 12.97 18.72
CA GLU A 222 -22.80 13.33 19.36
C GLU A 222 -21.64 13.42 18.35
N CYS A 223 -21.59 12.47 17.40
CA CYS A 223 -20.56 12.44 16.36
C CYS A 223 -20.92 13.27 15.13
N ALA A 224 -22.14 13.11 14.62
CA ALA A 224 -22.65 13.84 13.46
C ALA A 224 -24.19 13.76 13.42
N ASN A 225 -24.81 14.74 12.76
CA ASN A 225 -26.26 14.78 12.56
C ASN A 225 -26.78 13.48 11.92
N GLY A 226 -27.79 12.88 12.54
CA GLY A 226 -28.46 11.69 12.01
C GLY A 226 -27.80 10.35 12.38
N ILE A 227 -26.72 10.38 13.16
CA ILE A 227 -26.18 9.19 13.84
C ILE A 227 -26.84 9.14 15.23
N THR A 228 -27.91 8.36 15.33
CA THR A 228 -28.73 8.22 16.55
C THR A 228 -28.88 6.77 16.98
N ASP A 229 -27.99 5.91 16.50
CA ASP A 229 -28.07 4.46 16.69
C ASP A 229 -27.69 4.06 18.13
N MET A 230 -28.34 2.99 18.59
CA MET A 230 -28.04 2.34 19.86
C MET A 230 -27.34 1.01 19.56
N VAL A 231 -26.23 0.75 20.22
CA VAL A 231 -25.62 -0.58 20.29
C VAL A 231 -25.52 -0.89 21.78
N SER A 232 -26.27 -1.86 22.26
CA SER A 232 -26.35 -2.15 23.69
C SER A 232 -25.45 -3.32 24.10
N ASP A 233 -25.48 -3.71 25.38
CA ASP A 233 -24.88 -4.95 25.88
C ASP A 233 -25.86 -6.13 25.94
N ALA A 234 -27.05 -5.98 25.35
CA ALA A 234 -28.08 -7.00 25.37
C ALA A 234 -27.97 -7.96 24.18
N GLY A 235 -27.78 -9.26 24.47
CA GLY A 235 -27.82 -10.33 23.46
C GLY A 235 -26.93 -10.06 22.25
N SER A 236 -27.34 -10.52 21.07
CA SER A 236 -26.66 -10.18 19.82
C SER A 236 -27.08 -8.79 19.33
N GLN A 237 -26.09 -7.97 18.98
CA GLN A 237 -26.24 -6.62 18.43
C GLN A 237 -25.57 -6.47 17.05
N GLU A 238 -25.31 -7.58 16.34
CA GLU A 238 -24.60 -7.56 15.05
C GLU A 238 -25.27 -6.64 14.01
N SER A 239 -26.61 -6.66 13.95
CA SER A 239 -27.36 -5.86 12.97
C SER A 239 -27.30 -4.37 13.31
N GLN A 240 -27.47 -4.03 14.58
CA GLN A 240 -27.40 -2.67 15.10
C GLN A 240 -26.01 -2.08 14.89
N ALA A 241 -24.97 -2.84 15.20
CA ALA A 241 -23.59 -2.42 15.00
C ALA A 241 -23.27 -2.23 13.50
N ALA A 242 -23.75 -3.12 12.63
CA ALA A 242 -23.57 -2.98 11.18
C ALA A 242 -24.31 -1.75 10.60
N ASP A 243 -25.54 -1.49 11.06
CA ASP A 243 -26.32 -0.32 10.64
C ASP A 243 -25.70 1.00 11.11
N ALA A 244 -25.22 1.05 12.36
CA ALA A 244 -24.48 2.17 12.90
C ALA A 244 -23.18 2.41 12.10
N TRP A 245 -22.39 1.36 11.86
CA TRP A 245 -21.17 1.46 11.07
C TRP A 245 -21.43 2.00 9.66
N ARG A 246 -22.50 1.55 8.99
CA ARG A 246 -22.86 2.05 7.66
C ARG A 246 -23.06 3.57 7.66
N LYS A 247 -23.75 4.12 8.67
CA LYS A 247 -24.00 5.57 8.79
C LYS A 247 -22.72 6.33 9.13
N ILE A 248 -21.93 5.81 10.08
CA ILE A 248 -20.62 6.37 10.47
C ILE A 248 -19.68 6.43 9.27
N LYS A 249 -19.55 5.34 8.52
CA LYS A 249 -18.74 5.25 7.30
C LYS A 249 -19.17 6.31 6.28
N ALA A 250 -20.47 6.40 5.99
CA ALA A 250 -21.00 7.41 5.06
C ALA A 250 -20.73 8.84 5.53
N ALA A 251 -20.83 9.10 6.84
CA ALA A 251 -20.44 10.38 7.41
C ALA A 251 -18.95 10.65 7.19
N CYS A 252 -18.04 9.71 7.52
CA CYS A 252 -16.61 9.86 7.25
C CYS A 252 -16.27 10.09 5.78
N GLU A 253 -16.99 9.46 4.85
CA GLU A 253 -16.81 9.68 3.40
C GLU A 253 -17.12 11.12 2.97
N SER A 254 -17.95 11.85 3.74
CA SER A 254 -18.19 13.29 3.53
C SER A 254 -17.11 14.22 4.10
N HIS A 255 -16.22 13.71 4.96
CA HIS A 255 -15.07 14.46 5.46
C HIS A 255 -13.94 14.56 4.41
N ARG A 256 -12.82 15.18 4.80
CA ARG A 256 -11.63 15.35 3.96
C ARG A 256 -11.23 14.05 3.28
N GLN A 257 -11.20 14.09 1.96
CA GLN A 257 -10.69 13.03 1.10
C GLN A 257 -9.25 13.33 0.68
N TYR A 258 -8.44 12.28 0.55
CA TYR A 258 -7.05 12.41 0.11
C TYR A 258 -6.92 12.02 -1.36
N SER A 259 -6.32 12.91 -2.16
CA SER A 259 -5.94 12.65 -3.56
C SER A 259 -4.55 12.00 -3.67
N LEU A 260 -3.71 12.19 -2.65
CA LEU A 260 -2.36 11.65 -2.54
C LEU A 260 -2.04 11.41 -1.06
N LEU A 261 -1.49 10.26 -0.73
CA LEU A 261 -0.98 9.97 0.61
C LEU A 261 0.54 10.06 0.63
N THR A 262 1.03 10.97 1.47
CA THR A 262 2.45 11.17 1.77
C THR A 262 2.73 10.83 3.23
N PRO A 263 3.99 10.55 3.61
CA PRO A 263 4.36 10.37 5.01
C PRO A 263 3.87 11.52 5.90
N ASN A 264 4.04 12.77 5.46
CA ASN A 264 3.58 13.95 6.21
C ASN A 264 2.07 13.97 6.45
N THR A 265 1.27 13.53 5.47
CA THR A 265 -0.20 13.47 5.61
C THR A 265 -0.59 12.45 6.67
N ILE A 266 0.04 11.27 6.65
CA ILE A 266 -0.21 10.20 7.61
C ILE A 266 0.21 10.65 9.02
N THR A 267 1.42 11.18 9.17
CA THR A 267 1.92 11.68 10.46
C THR A 267 1.03 12.79 11.02
N SER A 268 0.59 13.75 10.19
CA SER A 268 -0.29 14.83 10.63
C SER A 268 -1.60 14.29 11.22
N VAL A 269 -2.22 13.28 10.60
CA VAL A 269 -3.45 12.68 11.13
C VAL A 269 -3.20 11.95 12.45
N LEU A 270 -2.11 11.21 12.55
CA LEU A 270 -1.74 10.52 13.80
C LEU A 270 -1.50 11.50 14.94
N THR A 271 -0.80 12.61 14.68
CA THR A 271 -0.58 13.67 15.68
C THR A 271 -1.90 14.26 16.15
N THR A 272 -2.83 14.58 15.24
CA THR A 272 -4.16 15.08 15.62
C THR A 272 -4.93 14.11 16.51
N ILE A 273 -4.85 12.80 16.28
CA ILE A 273 -5.52 11.81 17.14
C ILE A 273 -4.92 11.79 18.55
N VAL A 274 -3.59 11.87 18.65
CA VAL A 274 -2.88 11.86 19.95
C VAL A 274 -3.06 13.18 20.72
N GLU A 275 -3.26 14.31 20.06
CA GLU A 275 -3.47 15.61 20.72
C GLU A 275 -4.90 15.79 21.27
N ILE A 276 -5.88 15.07 20.72
CA ILE A 276 -7.28 15.14 21.16
C ILE A 276 -7.57 14.09 22.23
N GLY A 277 -6.89 12.92 22.21
CA GLY A 277 -7.01 11.86 23.22
C GLY A 277 -6.24 12.15 24.51
#